data_AF-A0A536Y0C2-F1
#
_entry.id   AF-A0A536Y0C2-F1
#
_cell.length_a   1.000
_cell.length_b   1.000
_cell.length_c   1.000
_cell.angle_alpha   90.00
_cell.angle_beta   90.00
_cell.angle_gamma   90.00
#
_symmetry.space_group_name_H-M   'P 1'
#
loop_
_entity.id
_entity.type
_entity.pdbx_description
1 polymer ?
#
loop_
_entity_poly.entity_id
_entity_poly.type
_entity_poly.pdbx_seq_one_letter_code
_entity_poly.pdbx_strand_id
1 'polypeptide(L)'
;MHTRFAIASLVAAALACAPTAAQSPAQNFAAEQLKTGAEIYARNCSPCHGARMLDPQGASDLRKFPRGERERFINSVTRGKNQMPPWGDLLKPEEVEALWAYVVAGEKS
;
A
#
# COMPACT_ATOMS: atom_id res chain seq x y z
N MET A 1 -62.43 -22.84 7.70
CA MET A 1 -62.36 -23.01 6.23
C MET A 1 -60.89 -23.01 5.87
N HIS A 2 -60.34 -24.18 5.55
CA HIS A 2 -58.93 -24.36 5.18
C HIS A 2 -58.86 -24.54 3.66
N THR A 3 -58.26 -23.59 2.95
CA THR A 3 -57.97 -23.76 1.52
C THR A 3 -56.47 -24.00 1.37
N ARG A 4 -56.14 -25.26 1.05
CA ARG A 4 -54.79 -25.68 0.66
C ARG A 4 -54.57 -25.19 -0.76
N PHE A 5 -53.50 -24.44 -1.00
CA PHE A 5 -52.94 -24.27 -2.33
C PHE A 5 -51.53 -24.85 -2.34
N ALA A 6 -51.42 -26.04 -2.91
CA ALA A 6 -50.16 -26.59 -3.36
C ALA A 6 -49.83 -25.92 -4.70
N ILE A 7 -48.70 -25.22 -4.76
CA ILE A 7 -48.09 -24.86 -6.04
C ILE A 7 -46.60 -25.17 -5.89
N ALA A 8 -46.22 -26.33 -6.42
CA ALA A 8 -44.84 -26.64 -6.72
C ALA A 8 -44.37 -25.66 -7.80
N SER A 9 -43.25 -24.98 -7.57
CA SER A 9 -42.57 -24.23 -8.63
C SER A 9 -41.08 -24.22 -8.36
N LEU A 10 -40.43 -25.12 -9.09
CA LEU A 10 -39.12 -25.00 -9.74
C LEU A 10 -38.05 -24.19 -9.01
N VAL A 11 -37.10 -24.97 -8.47
CA VAL A 11 -35.70 -24.60 -8.33
C VAL A 11 -35.20 -23.97 -9.64
N ALA A 12 -34.88 -22.68 -9.59
CA ALA A 12 -33.96 -22.05 -10.53
C ALA A 12 -32.79 -21.51 -9.71
N ALA A 13 -31.84 -22.40 -9.44
CA ALA A 13 -30.53 -22.04 -8.93
C ALA A 13 -29.80 -21.25 -10.02
N ALA A 14 -29.96 -19.93 -10.01
CA ALA A 14 -29.04 -19.04 -10.70
C ALA A 14 -27.75 -19.01 -9.88
N LEU A 15 -26.87 -19.98 -10.12
CA LEU A 15 -25.45 -19.82 -9.83
C LEU A 15 -24.95 -18.68 -10.71
N ALA A 16 -25.07 -17.45 -10.20
CA ALA A 16 -24.28 -16.34 -10.67
C ALA A 16 -22.83 -16.65 -10.27
N CYS A 17 -22.09 -17.25 -11.20
CA CYS A 17 -20.63 -17.14 -11.21
C CYS A 17 -20.28 -15.67 -11.41
N ALA A 18 -20.33 -14.89 -10.34
CA ALA A 18 -19.57 -13.66 -10.27
C ALA A 18 -18.10 -14.07 -10.38
N PRO A 19 -17.30 -13.51 -11.30
CA PRO A 19 -15.87 -13.59 -11.13
C PRO A 19 -15.60 -12.77 -9.87
N THR A 20 -15.40 -13.46 -8.75
CA THR A 20 -14.54 -12.91 -7.70
C THR A 20 -13.19 -12.77 -8.39
N ALA A 21 -12.98 -11.63 -9.05
CA ALA A 21 -11.65 -11.16 -9.36
C ALA A 21 -10.95 -11.22 -8.02
N ALA A 22 -10.06 -12.20 -7.88
CA ALA A 22 -9.20 -12.35 -6.74
C ALA A 22 -8.40 -11.05 -6.65
N GLN A 23 -8.91 -10.10 -5.90
CA GLN A 23 -8.16 -8.93 -5.50
C GLN A 23 -7.10 -9.48 -4.56
N SER A 24 -5.94 -9.83 -5.11
CA SER A 24 -4.70 -9.80 -4.35
C SER A 24 -4.68 -8.45 -3.62
N PRO A 25 -4.28 -8.37 -2.34
CA PRO A 25 -4.28 -7.12 -1.60
C PRO A 25 -3.09 -6.26 -2.06
N ALA A 26 -3.05 -5.89 -3.34
CA ALA A 26 -2.44 -4.65 -3.74
C ALA A 26 -3.31 -3.56 -3.11
N GLN A 27 -2.84 -3.02 -2.00
CA GLN A 27 -3.44 -1.86 -1.37
C GLN A 27 -3.61 -0.79 -2.46
N ASN A 28 -4.85 -0.46 -2.80
CA ASN A 28 -5.15 0.54 -3.82
C ASN A 28 -4.95 1.92 -3.20
N PHE A 29 -3.74 2.47 -3.32
CA PHE A 29 -3.46 3.83 -2.89
C PHE A 29 -4.02 4.85 -3.88
N ALA A 30 -4.52 5.97 -3.36
CA ALA A 30 -4.96 7.07 -4.21
C ALA A 30 -3.77 7.65 -4.99
N ALA A 31 -3.99 8.09 -6.23
CA ALA A 31 -2.93 8.65 -7.06
C ALA A 31 -2.25 9.86 -6.40
N GLU A 32 -3.01 10.72 -5.72
CA GLU A 32 -2.47 11.88 -5.00
C GLU A 32 -1.60 11.47 -3.81
N GLN A 33 -1.94 10.38 -3.11
CA GLN A 33 -1.13 9.85 -2.01
C GLN A 33 0.21 9.32 -2.53
N LEU A 34 0.21 8.60 -3.65
CA LEU A 34 1.43 8.12 -4.29
C LEU A 34 2.31 9.29 -4.77
N LYS A 35 1.69 10.31 -5.37
CA LYS A 35 2.39 11.53 -5.81
C LYS A 35 3.04 12.25 -4.64
N THR A 36 2.29 12.45 -3.54
CA THR A 36 2.80 13.07 -2.31
C THR A 36 3.99 12.29 -1.76
N GLY A 37 3.89 10.96 -1.68
CA GLY A 37 4.97 10.09 -1.24
C GLY A 37 6.21 10.21 -2.12
N ALA A 38 6.03 10.21 -3.45
CA ALA A 38 7.12 10.37 -4.42
C ALA A 38 7.84 11.73 -4.27
N GLU A 39 7.10 12.82 -4.07
CA GLU A 39 7.68 14.16 -3.90
C GLU A 39 8.46 14.31 -2.58
N ILE A 40 7.96 13.74 -1.49
CA ILE A 40 8.69 13.72 -0.21
C ILE A 40 9.94 12.83 -0.34
N TYR A 41 9.80 11.66 -0.96
CA TYR A 41 10.90 10.73 -1.19
C TYR A 41 12.02 11.39 -2.00
N ALA A 42 11.68 12.05 -3.11
CA ALA A 42 12.63 12.72 -3.97
C ALA A 42 13.45 13.77 -3.23
N ARG A 43 12.80 14.57 -2.36
CA ARG A 43 13.45 15.65 -1.61
C ARG A 43 14.33 15.15 -0.46
N ASN A 44 13.89 14.13 0.26
CA ASN A 44 14.47 13.79 1.57
C ASN A 44 15.18 12.43 1.61
N CYS A 45 14.76 11.48 0.78
CA CYS A 45 15.17 10.06 0.90
C CYS A 45 16.10 9.63 -0.24
N SER A 46 15.88 10.19 -1.44
CA SER A 46 16.64 9.87 -2.65
C SER A 46 18.15 10.07 -2.54
N PRO A 47 18.71 11.01 -1.74
CA PRO A 47 20.16 11.16 -1.62
C PRO A 47 20.88 9.89 -1.13
N CYS A 48 20.20 9.03 -0.37
CA CYS A 48 20.78 7.78 0.15
C CYS A 48 20.13 6.54 -0.50
N HIS A 49 18.82 6.54 -0.64
CA HIS A 49 18.08 5.40 -1.19
C HIS A 49 17.97 5.41 -2.72
N GLY A 50 18.57 6.42 -3.37
CA GLY A 50 18.65 6.57 -4.81
C GLY A 50 17.42 7.22 -5.43
N ALA A 51 17.55 7.72 -6.66
CA ALA A 51 16.42 8.32 -7.37
C ALA A 51 15.39 7.22 -7.67
N ARG A 52 14.12 7.46 -7.33
CA ARG A 52 13.04 6.48 -7.55
C ARG A 52 13.32 5.10 -6.92
N MET A 53 14.07 5.06 -5.81
CA MET A 53 14.52 3.82 -5.13
C MET A 53 15.48 2.94 -5.94
N LEU A 54 16.08 3.47 -7.00
CA LEU A 54 17.06 2.78 -7.83
C LEU A 54 18.48 3.13 -7.40
N ASP A 55 19.38 2.16 -7.49
CA ASP A 55 20.81 2.32 -7.20
C ASP A 55 21.10 3.01 -5.85
N PRO A 56 20.60 2.45 -4.73
CA PRO A 56 20.82 3.03 -3.41
C PRO A 56 22.30 3.02 -3.04
N GLN A 57 22.83 4.18 -2.65
CA GLN A 57 24.24 4.35 -2.32
C GLN A 57 24.40 4.33 -0.80
N GLY A 58 24.84 3.18 -0.25
CA GLY A 58 25.09 3.05 1.18
C GLY A 58 23.83 2.91 2.06
N ALA A 59 22.67 2.73 1.44
CA ALA A 59 21.40 2.48 2.12
C ALA A 59 20.72 1.19 1.63
N SER A 60 19.66 0.75 2.29
CA SER A 60 18.91 -0.44 1.88
C SER A 60 18.10 -0.20 0.60
N ASP A 61 18.05 -1.21 -0.27
CA ASP A 61 17.16 -1.24 -1.43
C ASP A 61 15.69 -1.36 -1.01
N LEU A 62 14.96 -0.24 -1.08
CA LEU A 62 13.58 -0.15 -0.62
C LEU A 62 12.60 -0.95 -1.48
N ARG A 63 12.97 -1.29 -2.73
CA ARG A 63 12.16 -2.16 -3.59
C ARG A 63 12.08 -3.60 -3.05
N LYS A 64 13.03 -3.97 -2.18
CA LYS A 64 13.07 -5.25 -1.46
C LYS A 64 12.52 -5.17 -0.04
N PHE A 65 11.98 -4.02 0.37
CA PHE A 65 11.42 -3.86 1.71
C PHE A 65 10.16 -4.75 1.87
N PRO A 66 10.05 -5.52 2.97
CA PRO A 66 8.91 -6.41 3.19
C PRO A 66 7.58 -5.64 3.26
N ARG A 67 6.63 -5.98 2.38
CA ARG A 67 5.30 -5.33 2.27
C ARG A 67 4.44 -5.51 3.54
N GLY A 68 4.73 -6.50 4.37
CA GLY A 68 4.02 -6.79 5.63
C GLY A 68 4.60 -6.11 6.87
N GLU A 69 5.67 -5.32 6.75
CA GLU A 69 6.37 -4.72 7.90
C GLU A 69 6.15 -3.20 7.98
N ARG A 70 4.89 -2.78 7.92
CA ARG A 70 4.52 -1.36 7.93
C ARG A 70 5.00 -0.65 9.18
N GLU A 71 4.80 -1.22 10.37
CA GLU A 71 5.21 -0.60 11.63
C GLU A 71 6.74 -0.43 11.68
N ARG A 72 7.51 -1.38 11.11
CA ARG A 72 8.97 -1.24 11.00
C ARG A 72 9.35 -0.07 10.11
N PHE A 73 8.63 0.12 9.01
CA PHE A 73 8.82 1.26 8.12
C PHE A 73 8.55 2.58 8.84
N ILE A 74 7.36 2.73 9.42
CA ILE A 74 6.95 3.95 10.14
C ILE A 74 7.94 4.27 11.26
N ASN A 75 8.33 3.27 12.07
CA ASN A 75 9.31 3.45 13.14
C ASN A 75 10.66 3.92 12.60
N SER A 76 11.16 3.30 11.52
CA SER A 76 12.44 3.69 10.92
C SER A 76 12.38 5.14 10.43
N VAL A 77 11.33 5.53 9.69
CA VAL A 77 11.20 6.90 9.15
C VAL A 77 11.06 7.93 10.27
N THR A 78 10.21 7.66 11.25
CA THR A 78 9.91 8.64 12.32
C THR A 78 11.06 8.78 13.32
N ARG A 79 11.72 7.67 13.68
CA ARG A 79 12.75 7.62 14.73
C ARG A 79 14.17 7.54 14.22
N GLY A 80 14.36 7.42 12.91
CA GLY A 80 15.66 7.17 12.30
C GLY A 80 16.12 5.72 12.49
N LYS A 81 17.19 5.35 11.79
CA LYS A 81 17.83 4.04 11.89
C LYS A 81 19.27 4.11 11.43
N ASN A 82 20.23 3.77 12.30
CA ASN A 82 21.66 3.91 12.03
C ASN A 82 21.97 5.35 11.53
N GLN A 83 22.50 5.49 10.32
CA GLN A 83 22.81 6.78 9.69
C GLN A 83 21.59 7.47 9.06
N MET A 84 20.41 6.84 9.06
CA MET A 84 19.17 7.45 8.55
C MET A 84 18.60 8.40 9.61
N PRO A 85 18.44 9.70 9.30
CA PRO A 85 17.95 10.68 10.26
C PRO A 85 16.47 10.43 10.63
N PRO A 86 16.03 10.86 11.83
CA PRO A 86 14.63 10.85 12.21
C PRO A 86 13.85 11.96 11.50
N TRP A 87 12.64 11.64 11.04
CA TRP A 87 11.75 12.60 10.36
C TRP A 87 10.45 12.87 11.12
N GLY A 88 10.24 12.26 12.29
CA GLY A 88 8.97 12.31 13.02
C GLY A 88 8.52 13.70 13.46
N ASP A 89 9.46 14.62 13.70
CA ASP A 89 9.15 16.01 14.07
C ASP A 89 8.97 16.93 12.85
N LEU A 90 9.32 16.45 11.65
CA LEU A 90 9.32 17.22 10.41
C LEU A 90 8.19 16.82 9.45
N LEU A 91 7.79 15.55 9.48
CA LEU A 91 6.74 15.00 8.62
C LEU A 91 5.47 14.76 9.43
N LYS A 92 4.33 15.11 8.85
CA LYS A 92 3.00 14.78 9.39
C LYS A 92 2.76 13.27 9.28
N PRO A 93 1.90 12.68 10.13
CA PRO A 93 1.55 11.26 10.03
C PRO A 93 1.10 10.83 8.62
N GLU A 94 0.28 11.65 7.96
CA GLU A 94 -0.23 11.37 6.62
C GLU A 94 0.87 11.38 5.55
N GLU A 95 1.91 12.19 5.75
CA GLU A 95 3.07 12.25 4.87
C GLU A 95 3.94 11.00 5.00
N VAL A 96 4.07 10.45 6.22
CA VAL A 96 4.75 9.17 6.45
C VAL A 96 3.94 8.01 5.83
N GLU A 97 2.60 8.06 5.90
CA GLU A 97 1.74 7.10 5.20
C GLU A 97 1.84 7.21 3.68
N ALA A 98 2.00 8.42 3.14
CA ALA A 98 2.23 8.63 1.72
C ALA A 98 3.57 8.03 1.28
N LEU A 99 4.63 8.19 2.09
CA LEU A 99 5.92 7.53 1.86
C LEU A 99 5.79 6.00 1.87
N TRP A 100 5.06 5.44 2.84
CA TRP A 100 4.79 4.00 2.87
C TRP A 100 4.11 3.55 1.58
N ALA A 101 3.02 4.23 1.20
CA ALA A 101 2.27 3.94 -0.02
C ALA A 101 3.16 3.93 -1.27
N TYR A 102 4.04 4.93 -1.41
CA TYR A 102 4.97 5.01 -2.53
C TYR A 102 5.97 3.84 -2.55
N VAL A 103 6.58 3.51 -1.40
CA VAL A 103 7.54 2.40 -1.29
C VAL A 103 6.88 1.04 -1.58
N VAL A 104 5.64 0.83 -1.10
CA VAL A 104 4.93 -0.44 -1.30
C VAL A 104 4.17 -0.57 -2.61
N ALA A 105 3.80 0.53 -3.26
CA ALA A 105 3.38 0.49 -4.66
C ALA A 105 4.58 0.12 -5.56
N GLY A 106 5.76 0.64 -5.21
CA GLY A 106 6.93 0.59 -6.08
C GLY A 106 6.77 1.53 -7.28
N GLU A 107 7.85 1.68 -8.03
CA GLU A 107 7.81 2.42 -9.28
C GLU A 107 7.31 1.53 -10.42
N LYS A 108 6.40 2.06 -11.23
CA LYS A 108 5.98 1.37 -12.47
C LYS A 108 7.10 1.57 -13.50
N SER A 109 7.68 0.46 -13.94
CA SER A 109 8.68 0.40 -15.02
C SER A 109 8.12 0.89 -16.34
#